data_AF-A0A943FI87-F1
#
_entry.id   AF-A0A943FI87-F1
#
_cell.length_a   1.000
_cell.length_b   1.000
_cell.length_c   1.000
_cell.angle_alpha   90.00
_cell.angle_beta   90.00
_cell.angle_gamma   90.00
#
_symmetry.space_group_name_H-M   'P 1'
#
loop_
_entity.id
_entity.type
_entity.pdbx_description
1 polymer ?
#
loop_
_entity_poly.entity_id
_entity_poly.type
_entity_poly.pdbx_seq_one_letter_code
_entity_poly.pdbx_strand_id
1 'polypeptide(L)'
;MTQLLKTLGRTALFRGLSEEEAEKALSCLGTQRRCYAKGEAVLRAGDHVGSVALVLSGSVCIENNDAWGNKSVLDRLGPGQVFAETYACVPGEPMMVSVVAAERAEILFLRAAPLLDEQAPPAVQRLVRNLLSVSAQKNLILSRRMFHISAKTIRGRLQSYLSDQAARRGRQEFDIPFDRQQLADYLGVDRSALSAELGRMQREGLLRVRKNHFVLSAEKDG
;
A
#
# COMPACT_ATOMS: atom_id res chain seq x y z
N MET A 1 25.13 -14.29 2.90
CA MET A 1 24.56 -13.26 3.80
C MET A 1 24.76 -11.85 3.28
N THR A 2 25.96 -11.48 2.83
CA THR A 2 26.33 -10.13 2.36
C THR A 2 25.41 -9.51 1.29
N GLN A 3 24.99 -10.28 0.28
CA GLN A 3 24.08 -9.76 -0.76
C GLN A 3 22.69 -9.41 -0.21
N LEU A 4 22.18 -10.19 0.76
CA LEU A 4 20.90 -9.91 1.41
C LEU A 4 20.99 -8.63 2.22
N LEU A 5 22.03 -8.47 3.04
CA LEU A 5 22.24 -7.27 3.86
C LEU A 5 22.32 -6.00 3.01
N LYS A 6 23.02 -6.06 1.86
CA LYS A 6 23.06 -4.96 0.88
C LYS A 6 21.68 -4.62 0.31
N THR A 7 20.88 -5.63 -0.02
CA THR A 7 19.49 -5.41 -0.48
C THR A 7 18.65 -4.78 0.63
N LEU A 8 18.74 -5.29 1.85
CA LEU A 8 17.99 -4.81 3.01
C LEU A 8 18.32 -3.35 3.33
N GLY A 9 19.59 -2.96 3.31
CA GLY A 9 20.02 -1.58 3.58
C GLY A 9 19.41 -0.52 2.66
N ARG A 10 18.84 -0.91 1.52
CA ARG A 10 18.14 -0.02 0.57
C ARG A 10 16.64 0.10 0.85
N THR A 11 16.11 -0.69 1.78
CA THR A 11 14.68 -0.71 2.13
C THR A 11 14.37 0.32 3.21
N ALA A 12 13.12 0.77 3.26
CA ALA A 12 12.67 1.70 4.31
C ALA A 12 12.76 1.07 5.71
N LEU A 13 12.51 -0.24 5.81
CA LEU A 13 12.52 -0.97 7.08
C LEU A 13 13.91 -1.00 7.71
N PHE A 14 14.98 -1.23 6.94
CA PHE A 14 16.36 -1.32 7.44
C PHE A 14 17.17 -0.02 7.25
N ARG A 15 16.50 1.09 6.94
CA ARG A 15 17.19 2.38 6.72
C ARG A 15 18.00 2.79 7.95
N GLY A 16 19.28 3.12 7.72
CA GLY A 16 20.18 3.65 8.74
C GLY A 16 20.76 2.60 9.70
N LEU A 17 20.60 1.31 9.39
CA LEU A 17 21.35 0.22 10.04
C LEU A 17 22.59 -0.11 9.21
N SER A 18 23.72 -0.30 9.87
CA SER A 18 24.90 -0.94 9.29
C SER A 18 24.64 -2.42 8.98
N GLU A 19 25.50 -3.04 8.16
CA GLU A 19 25.37 -4.47 7.85
C GLU A 19 25.43 -5.34 9.11
N GLU A 20 26.30 -4.99 10.07
CA GLU A 20 26.44 -5.70 11.35
C GLU A 20 25.20 -5.55 12.23
N GLU A 21 24.63 -4.34 12.33
CA GLU A 21 23.40 -4.11 13.10
C GLU A 21 22.20 -4.82 12.47
N ALA A 22 22.10 -4.79 11.13
CA ALA A 22 21.07 -5.51 10.41
C ALA A 22 21.18 -7.03 10.66
N GLU A 23 22.38 -7.60 10.62
CA GLU A 23 22.59 -9.02 10.92
C GLU A 23 22.19 -9.38 12.35
N LYS A 24 22.59 -8.57 13.35
CA LYS A 24 22.16 -8.75 14.75
C LYS A 24 20.64 -8.70 14.89
N ALA A 25 19.99 -7.75 14.23
CA ALA A 25 18.53 -7.62 14.27
C ALA A 25 17.84 -8.82 13.60
N LEU A 26 18.34 -9.28 12.45
CA LEU A 26 17.83 -10.47 11.75
C LEU A 26 17.92 -11.74 12.60
N SER A 27 19.02 -11.90 13.36
CA SER A 27 19.20 -13.00 14.29
C SER A 27 18.17 -12.94 15.43
N CYS A 28 18.02 -11.78 16.07
CA CYS A 28 17.07 -11.55 17.16
C CYS A 28 15.61 -11.78 16.73
N LEU A 29 15.25 -11.36 15.52
CA LEU A 29 13.88 -11.44 15.00
C LEU A 29 13.48 -12.82 14.48
N GLY A 30 14.40 -13.79 14.41
CA GLY A 30 14.10 -15.12 13.86
C GLY A 30 13.64 -15.03 12.41
N THR A 31 14.58 -14.94 11.47
CA THR A 31 14.27 -14.73 10.05
C THR A 31 13.94 -16.01 9.30
N GLN A 32 12.96 -15.94 8.41
CA GLN A 32 12.68 -17.01 7.45
C GLN A 32 12.57 -16.42 6.04
N ARG A 33 13.29 -17.00 5.09
CA ARG A 33 13.16 -16.68 3.67
C ARG A 33 12.38 -17.78 2.99
N ARG A 34 11.39 -17.40 2.19
CA ARG A 34 10.57 -18.34 1.42
C ARG A 34 10.38 -17.81 0.00
N CYS A 35 10.46 -18.72 -0.96
CA CYS A 35 10.20 -18.45 -2.37
C CYS A 35 8.81 -18.98 -2.72
N TYR A 36 8.08 -18.21 -3.51
CA TYR A 36 6.72 -18.53 -3.95
C TYR A 36 6.63 -18.44 -5.47
N ALA A 37 5.93 -19.40 -6.07
CA ALA A 37 5.61 -19.37 -7.48
C ALA A 37 4.46 -18.38 -7.77
N LYS A 38 4.34 -17.91 -9.02
CA LYS A 38 3.21 -17.07 -9.42
C LYS A 38 1.88 -17.78 -9.13
N GLY A 39 0.97 -17.08 -8.48
CA GLY A 39 -0.35 -17.59 -8.07
C GLY A 39 -0.37 -18.33 -6.73
N GLU A 40 0.79 -18.56 -6.11
CA GLU A 40 0.87 -19.23 -4.82
C GLU A 40 0.45 -18.28 -3.68
N ALA A 41 -0.35 -18.79 -2.75
CA ALA A 41 -0.76 -18.04 -1.57
C ALA A 41 0.41 -17.93 -0.58
N VAL A 42 0.80 -16.69 -0.27
CA VAL A 42 1.81 -16.38 0.75
C VAL A 42 1.19 -16.40 2.14
N LEU A 43 0.01 -15.77 2.27
CA LEU A 43 -0.83 -15.71 3.48
C LEU A 43 -2.30 -15.72 3.06
N ARG A 44 -3.19 -16.25 3.89
CA ARG A 44 -4.62 -16.36 3.60
C ARG A 44 -5.46 -15.52 4.55
N ALA A 45 -6.61 -15.07 4.06
CA ALA A 45 -7.63 -14.51 4.93
C ALA A 45 -8.05 -15.56 5.97
N GLY A 46 -8.22 -15.14 7.22
CA GLY A 46 -8.44 -16.00 8.39
C GLY A 46 -7.16 -16.44 9.10
N ASP A 47 -5.98 -16.31 8.48
CA ASP A 47 -4.73 -16.67 9.15
C ASP A 47 -4.45 -15.71 10.34
N HIS A 48 -3.94 -16.28 11.43
CA HIS A 48 -3.29 -15.50 12.48
C HIS A 48 -1.80 -15.47 12.20
N VAL A 49 -1.26 -14.27 11.97
CA VAL A 49 0.15 -14.09 11.60
C VAL A 49 0.92 -13.46 12.74
N GLY A 50 2.08 -14.05 13.07
CA GLY A 50 2.99 -13.53 14.09
C GLY A 50 4.28 -12.94 13.49
N SER A 51 4.29 -12.65 12.19
CA SER A 51 5.48 -12.17 11.49
C SER A 51 5.15 -11.02 10.54
N VAL A 52 6.01 -9.99 10.58
CA VAL A 52 6.08 -8.95 9.57
C VAL A 52 6.78 -9.54 8.34
N ALA A 53 6.29 -9.23 7.14
CA ALA A 53 6.86 -9.72 5.90
C ALA A 53 7.41 -8.59 5.03
N LEU A 54 8.48 -8.86 4.29
CA LEU A 54 9.14 -7.92 3.37
C LEU A 54 9.38 -8.63 2.04
N VAL A 55 8.97 -8.01 0.94
CA VAL A 55 9.28 -8.52 -0.41
C VAL A 55 10.76 -8.27 -0.72
N LEU A 56 11.53 -9.32 -0.95
CA LEU A 56 12.94 -9.23 -1.37
C LEU A 56 13.08 -9.11 -2.88
N SER A 57 12.28 -9.88 -3.63
CA SER A 57 12.24 -9.86 -5.10
C SER A 57 10.86 -10.28 -5.62
N GLY A 58 10.55 -9.94 -6.87
CA GLY A 58 9.23 -10.15 -7.47
C GLY A 58 8.16 -9.23 -6.89
N SER A 59 6.90 -9.67 -6.92
CA SER A 59 5.77 -8.91 -6.39
C SER A 59 4.65 -9.81 -5.88
N VAL A 60 3.88 -9.27 -4.94
CA VAL A 60 2.67 -9.90 -4.36
C VAL A 60 1.47 -8.98 -4.53
N CYS A 61 0.28 -9.55 -4.59
CA CYS A 61 -1.00 -8.83 -4.55
C CYS A 61 -1.67 -9.05 -3.20
N ILE A 62 -2.17 -7.97 -2.61
CA ILE A 62 -3.11 -8.03 -1.49
C ILE A 62 -4.50 -8.14 -2.10
N GLU A 63 -5.21 -9.21 -1.76
CA GLU A 63 -6.46 -9.58 -2.40
C GLU A 63 -7.55 -9.82 -1.35
N ASN A 64 -8.73 -9.28 -1.59
CA ASN A 64 -9.92 -9.60 -0.83
C ASN A 64 -10.80 -10.54 -1.67
N ASN A 65 -11.15 -11.68 -1.07
CA ASN A 65 -12.09 -12.64 -1.63
C ASN A 65 -13.36 -12.55 -0.81
N ASP A 66 -14.46 -12.13 -1.42
CA ASP A 66 -15.74 -12.07 -0.72
C ASP A 66 -16.42 -13.46 -0.67
N ALA A 67 -17.49 -13.57 0.14
CA ALA A 67 -18.23 -14.81 0.33
C ALA A 67 -18.94 -15.31 -0.95
N TRP A 68 -19.03 -14.48 -1.99
CA TRP A 68 -19.68 -14.79 -3.26
C TRP A 68 -18.66 -15.19 -4.35
N GLY A 69 -17.37 -15.29 -3.99
CA GLY A 69 -16.31 -15.69 -4.90
C GLY A 69 -15.75 -14.55 -5.75
N ASN A 70 -16.14 -13.30 -5.49
CA ASN A 70 -15.52 -12.16 -6.16
C ASN A 70 -14.15 -11.90 -5.56
N LYS A 71 -13.20 -11.61 -6.45
CA LYS A 71 -11.82 -11.34 -6.11
C LYS A 71 -11.48 -9.90 -6.47
N SER A 72 -11.04 -9.12 -5.49
CA SER A 72 -10.58 -7.75 -5.68
C SER A 72 -9.14 -7.60 -5.25
N VAL A 73 -8.32 -7.02 -6.12
CA VAL A 73 -6.92 -6.67 -5.79
C VAL A 73 -6.95 -5.30 -5.12
N LEU A 74 -6.53 -5.25 -3.85
CA LEU A 74 -6.50 -4.01 -3.07
C LEU A 74 -5.19 -3.24 -3.25
N ASP A 75 -4.08 -3.98 -3.40
CA ASP A 75 -2.75 -3.40 -3.56
C ASP A 75 -1.80 -4.40 -4.24
N ARG A 76 -0.68 -3.90 -4.77
CA ARG A 76 0.42 -4.69 -5.31
C ARG A 76 1.73 -4.19 -4.69
N LEU A 77 2.46 -5.10 -4.08
CA LEU A 77 3.69 -4.81 -3.37
C LEU A 77 4.88 -5.44 -4.08
N GLY A 78 5.91 -4.63 -4.33
CA GLY A 78 7.18 -5.02 -4.92
C GLY A 78 8.34 -4.97 -3.92
N PRO A 79 9.59 -5.11 -4.40
CA PRO A 79 10.77 -5.24 -3.55
C PRO A 79 10.94 -4.07 -2.58
N GLY A 80 11.27 -4.39 -1.32
CA GLY A 80 11.46 -3.42 -0.24
C GLY A 80 10.16 -2.96 0.44
N GLN A 81 8.99 -3.39 -0.03
CA GLN A 81 7.72 -3.09 0.63
C GLN A 81 7.38 -4.15 1.68
N VAL A 82 6.93 -3.67 2.84
CA VAL A 82 6.50 -4.47 3.99
C VAL A 82 5.02 -4.86 3.83
N PHE A 83 4.59 -5.98 4.40
CA PHE A 83 3.17 -6.35 4.58
C PHE A 83 2.96 -7.21 5.82
N ALA A 84 1.69 -7.48 6.12
CA ALA A 84 1.22 -8.22 7.29
C ALA A 84 1.53 -7.55 8.64
N GLU A 85 2.15 -6.36 8.66
CA GLU A 85 2.59 -5.71 9.89
C GLU A 85 1.44 -5.36 10.83
N THR A 86 0.29 -4.95 10.29
CA THR A 86 -0.90 -4.63 11.09
C THR A 86 -1.39 -5.85 11.86
N TYR A 87 -1.45 -7.01 11.21
CA TYR A 87 -1.92 -8.26 11.83
C TYR A 87 -0.86 -8.85 12.76
N ALA A 88 0.42 -8.77 12.37
CA ALA A 88 1.52 -9.30 13.16
C ALA A 88 1.73 -8.56 14.49
N CYS A 89 1.41 -7.27 14.54
CA CYS A 89 1.54 -6.43 15.73
C CYS A 89 0.25 -6.25 16.54
N VAL A 90 -0.88 -6.83 16.09
CA VAL A 90 -2.16 -6.81 16.82
C VAL A 90 -2.55 -8.26 17.13
N PRO A 91 -2.16 -8.79 18.30
CA PRO A 91 -2.39 -10.18 18.65
C PRO A 91 -3.87 -10.56 18.59
N GLY A 92 -4.17 -11.72 17.98
CA GLY A 92 -5.51 -12.28 17.92
C GLY A 92 -6.38 -11.80 16.76
N GLU A 93 -5.95 -10.79 16.00
CA GLU A 93 -6.71 -10.33 14.83
C GLU A 93 -6.47 -11.26 13.63
N PRO A 94 -7.51 -11.91 13.07
CA PRO A 94 -7.36 -12.72 11.86
C PRO A 94 -7.19 -11.82 10.63
N MET A 95 -6.43 -12.29 9.64
CA MET A 95 -6.25 -11.54 8.39
C MET A 95 -7.58 -11.37 7.64
N MET A 96 -7.92 -10.15 7.24
CA MET A 96 -9.10 -9.90 6.40
C MET A 96 -8.84 -10.15 4.91
N VAL A 97 -7.57 -10.28 4.52
CA VAL A 97 -7.12 -10.32 3.12
C VAL A 97 -6.17 -11.48 2.92
N SER A 98 -6.08 -11.97 1.69
CA SER A 98 -5.03 -12.90 1.27
C SER A 98 -3.88 -12.13 0.64
N VAL A 99 -2.68 -12.72 0.68
CA VAL A 99 -1.51 -12.23 -0.05
C VAL A 99 -1.07 -13.32 -1.01
N VAL A 100 -1.04 -13.03 -2.30
CA VAL A 100 -0.73 -14.00 -3.35
C VAL A 100 0.45 -13.50 -4.17
N ALA A 101 1.39 -14.39 -4.48
CA ALA A 101 2.52 -14.07 -5.34
C ALA A 101 2.02 -13.74 -6.75
N ALA A 102 2.27 -12.52 -7.22
CA ALA A 102 1.78 -12.06 -8.51
C ALA A 102 2.74 -12.41 -9.67
N GLU A 103 3.99 -12.70 -9.30
CA GLU A 103 5.04 -13.33 -10.08
C GLU A 103 5.91 -14.18 -9.14
N ARG A 104 6.99 -14.81 -9.62
CA ARG A 104 7.91 -15.51 -8.73
C ARG A 104 8.48 -14.51 -7.73
N ALA A 105 8.21 -14.73 -6.44
CA ALA A 105 8.54 -13.79 -5.39
C ALA A 105 9.38 -14.46 -4.29
N GLU A 106 10.28 -13.68 -3.71
CA GLU A 106 11.00 -14.09 -2.50
C GLU A 106 10.62 -13.16 -1.36
N ILE A 107 10.21 -13.74 -0.24
CA ILE A 107 9.69 -13.02 0.93
C ILE A 107 10.55 -13.32 2.14
N LEU A 108 10.91 -12.28 2.88
CA LEU A 108 11.52 -12.36 4.20
C LEU A 108 10.45 -12.18 5.27
N PHE A 109 10.35 -13.12 6.20
CA PHE A 109 9.51 -13.05 7.39
C PHE A 109 10.36 -12.77 8.62
N LEU A 110 9.90 -11.83 9.45
CA LEU A 110 10.50 -11.40 10.71
C LEU A 110 9.47 -11.58 11.82
N ARG A 111 9.79 -12.31 12.89
CA ARG A 111 8.84 -12.48 14.00
C ARG A 111 8.54 -11.11 14.62
N ALA A 112 7.26 -10.86 14.88
CA ALA A 112 6.85 -9.60 15.49
C ALA A 112 7.07 -9.57 17.00
N ALA A 113 7.04 -10.72 17.68
CA ALA A 113 7.19 -10.77 19.14
C ALA A 113 8.44 -10.03 19.67
N PRO A 114 9.65 -10.20 19.10
CA PRO A 114 10.82 -9.46 19.58
C PRO A 114 10.83 -7.96 19.21
N LEU A 115 9.97 -7.51 18.28
CA LEU A 115 9.79 -6.08 17.99
C LEU A 115 9.04 -5.35 19.12
N LEU A 116 8.26 -6.10 19.91
CA LEU A 116 7.43 -5.57 20.98
C LEU A 116 8.06 -5.77 22.36
N ASP A 117 9.28 -6.30 22.41
CA ASP A 117 10.05 -6.51 23.63
C ASP A 117 10.70 -5.19 24.10
N GLU A 118 10.48 -4.81 25.35
CA GLU A 118 11.07 -3.61 25.95
C GLU A 118 12.60 -3.68 26.04
N GLN A 119 13.16 -4.89 26.11
CA GLN A 119 14.61 -5.14 26.18
C GLN A 119 15.24 -5.37 24.80
N ALA A 120 14.50 -5.08 23.72
CA ALA A 120 14.98 -5.24 22.36
C ALA A 120 16.31 -4.47 22.14
N PRO A 121 17.32 -5.07 21.48
CA PRO A 121 18.60 -4.40 21.21
C PRO A 121 18.42 -3.11 20.39
N PRO A 122 19.39 -2.16 20.44
CA PRO A 122 19.29 -0.89 19.71
C PRO A 122 18.98 -1.02 18.21
N ALA A 123 19.52 -2.05 17.56
CA ALA A 123 19.24 -2.34 16.16
C ALA A 123 17.76 -2.72 15.92
N VAL A 124 17.16 -3.49 16.83
CA VAL A 124 15.73 -3.85 16.78
C VAL A 124 14.86 -2.64 17.09
N GLN A 125 15.23 -1.81 18.06
CA GLN A 125 14.51 -0.55 18.34
C GLN A 125 14.52 0.40 17.12
N ARG A 126 15.64 0.45 16.39
CA ARG A 126 15.71 1.19 15.11
C ARG A 126 14.74 0.62 14.07
N LEU A 127 14.66 -0.71 13.94
CA LEU A 127 13.68 -1.37 13.08
C LEU A 127 12.25 -1.03 13.48
N VAL A 128 11.92 -1.00 14.77
CA VAL A 128 10.59 -0.62 15.27
C VAL A 128 10.25 0.82 14.85
N ARG A 129 11.19 1.76 15.00
CA ARG A 129 10.98 3.15 14.54
C ARG A 129 10.76 3.24 13.03
N ASN A 130 11.53 2.49 12.25
CA ASN A 130 11.38 2.44 10.80
C ASN A 130 10.05 1.80 10.41
N LEU A 131 9.65 0.71 11.06
CA LEU A 131 8.36 0.04 10.87
C LEU A 131 7.21 0.99 11.21
N LEU A 132 7.27 1.72 12.32
CA LEU A 132 6.29 2.74 12.67
C LEU A 132 6.15 3.79 11.57
N SER A 133 7.27 4.25 11.01
CA SER A 133 7.26 5.23 9.91
C SER A 133 6.62 4.65 8.64
N VAL A 134 6.93 3.39 8.30
CA VAL A 134 6.31 2.66 7.18
C VAL A 134 4.81 2.50 7.39
N SER A 135 4.39 2.05 8.57
CA SER A 135 2.98 1.86 8.95
C SER A 135 2.22 3.17 8.97
N ALA A 136 2.80 4.26 9.50
CA ALA A 136 2.19 5.58 9.49
C ALA A 136 1.99 6.11 8.07
N GLN A 137 2.98 5.91 7.18
CA GLN A 137 2.85 6.29 5.77
C GLN A 137 1.72 5.52 5.08
N LYS A 138 1.61 4.21 5.32
CA LYS A 138 0.51 3.39 4.81
C LYS A 138 -0.85 3.84 5.37
N ASN A 139 -0.91 4.10 6.68
CA ASN A 139 -2.12 4.61 7.32
C ASN A 139 -2.56 5.95 6.72
N LEU A 140 -1.63 6.85 6.44
CA LEU A 140 -1.92 8.13 5.79
C LEU A 140 -2.46 7.93 4.36
N ILE A 141 -1.91 6.98 3.60
CA ILE A 141 -2.42 6.63 2.26
C ILE A 141 -3.86 6.10 2.35
N LEU A 142 -4.13 5.20 3.30
CA LEU A 142 -5.47 4.66 3.54
C LEU A 142 -6.46 5.75 3.97
N SER A 143 -6.04 6.62 4.90
CA SER A 143 -6.84 7.75 5.39
C SER A 143 -7.20 8.74 4.27
N ARG A 144 -6.25 9.05 3.39
CA ARG A 144 -6.50 9.88 2.20
C ARG A 144 -7.53 9.23 1.28
N ARG A 145 -7.38 7.94 0.98
CA ARG A 145 -8.36 7.21 0.17
C ARG A 145 -9.76 7.28 0.80
N MET A 146 -9.86 7.15 2.13
CA MET A 146 -11.12 7.30 2.86
C MET A 146 -11.81 8.66 2.59
N PHE A 147 -11.06 9.76 2.63
CA PHE A 147 -11.59 11.10 2.32
C PHE A 147 -12.08 11.24 0.87
N HIS A 148 -11.50 10.49 -0.07
CA HIS A 148 -11.92 10.51 -1.47
C HIS A 148 -13.16 9.66 -1.74
N ILE A 149 -13.42 8.62 -0.94
CA ILE A 149 -14.57 7.73 -1.13
C ILE A 149 -15.75 8.03 -0.20
N SER A 150 -15.57 8.88 0.81
CA SER A 150 -16.60 9.21 1.80
C SER A 150 -17.77 10.03 1.21
N ALA A 151 -17.53 10.76 0.12
CA ALA A 151 -18.59 11.51 -0.55
C ALA A 151 -19.67 10.57 -1.12
N LYS A 152 -20.94 10.95 -0.97
CA LYS A 152 -22.11 10.17 -1.39
C LYS A 152 -22.29 10.10 -2.91
N THR A 153 -21.71 11.04 -3.66
CA THR A 153 -21.86 11.15 -5.12
C THR A 153 -20.53 10.95 -5.83
N ILE A 154 -20.58 10.39 -7.04
CA ILE A 154 -19.39 10.23 -7.91
C ILE A 154 -18.69 11.58 -8.11
N ARG A 155 -19.47 12.65 -8.32
CA ARG A 155 -18.97 14.03 -8.43
C ARG A 155 -18.18 14.46 -7.21
N GLY A 156 -18.74 14.27 -6.00
CA GLY A 156 -18.06 14.66 -4.76
C GLY A 156 -16.76 13.88 -4.55
N ARG A 157 -16.72 12.58 -4.92
CA ARG A 157 -15.50 11.76 -4.87
C ARG A 157 -14.43 12.25 -5.85
N LEU A 158 -14.83 12.57 -7.09
CA LEU A 158 -13.97 13.17 -8.10
C LEU A 158 -13.41 14.52 -7.65
N GLN A 159 -14.24 15.41 -7.14
CA GLN A 159 -13.82 16.72 -6.64
C GLN A 159 -12.83 16.57 -5.47
N SER A 160 -13.15 15.74 -4.48
CA SER A 160 -12.24 15.46 -3.35
C SER A 160 -10.86 14.98 -3.82
N TYR A 161 -10.83 14.01 -4.74
CA TYR A 161 -9.57 13.48 -5.28
C TYR A 161 -8.80 14.50 -6.11
N LEU A 162 -9.45 15.19 -7.05
CA LEU A 162 -8.80 16.14 -7.96
C LEU A 162 -8.29 17.38 -7.22
N SER A 163 -9.02 17.85 -6.19
CA SER A 163 -8.56 18.94 -5.33
C SER A 163 -7.30 18.57 -4.53
N ASP A 164 -7.20 17.34 -3.99
CA ASP A 164 -5.97 16.87 -3.35
C ASP A 164 -4.79 16.80 -4.34
N GLN A 165 -5.03 16.31 -5.56
CA GLN A 165 -4.00 16.28 -6.60
C GLN A 165 -3.51 17.68 -6.98
N ALA A 166 -4.42 18.64 -7.12
CA ALA A 166 -4.08 20.03 -7.42
C ALA A 166 -3.27 20.66 -6.28
N ALA A 167 -3.74 20.51 -5.04
CA ALA A 167 -3.09 21.07 -3.85
C ALA A 167 -1.67 20.53 -3.66
N ARG A 168 -1.48 19.21 -3.81
CA ARG A 168 -0.16 18.57 -3.64
C ARG A 168 0.84 18.92 -4.73
N ARG A 169 0.36 19.30 -5.92
CA ARG A 169 1.20 19.70 -7.05
C ARG A 169 1.35 21.21 -7.18
N GLY A 170 0.56 21.99 -6.44
CA GLY A 170 0.53 23.45 -6.52
C GLY A 170 0.03 23.99 -7.86
N ARG A 171 -0.74 23.21 -8.63
CA ARG A 171 -1.23 23.60 -9.97
C ARG A 171 -2.52 22.90 -10.34
N GLN A 172 -3.32 23.54 -11.20
CA GLN A 172 -4.61 23.03 -11.66
C GLN A 172 -4.52 22.08 -12.86
N GLU A 173 -3.33 21.92 -13.44
CA GLU A 173 -3.08 21.02 -14.57
C GLU A 173 -2.12 19.89 -14.15
N PHE A 174 -2.54 18.64 -14.27
CA PHE A 174 -1.76 17.52 -13.79
C PHE A 174 -2.16 16.19 -14.41
N ASP A 175 -1.20 15.26 -14.42
CA ASP A 175 -1.45 13.86 -14.71
C ASP A 175 -1.69 13.08 -13.43
N ILE A 176 -2.62 12.14 -13.48
CA ILE A 176 -2.85 11.17 -12.42
C ILE A 176 -2.23 9.81 -12.80
N PRO A 177 -1.79 9.00 -11.83
CA PRO A 177 -1.16 7.71 -12.08
C PRO A 177 -2.19 6.59 -12.33
N PHE A 178 -3.36 6.93 -12.87
CA PHE A 178 -4.47 6.00 -13.06
C PHE A 178 -5.04 6.13 -14.47
N ASP A 179 -5.32 4.99 -15.09
CA ASP A 179 -6.28 4.95 -16.19
C ASP A 179 -7.73 5.09 -15.68
N ARG A 180 -8.70 5.03 -16.60
CA ARG A 180 -10.11 5.22 -16.26
C ARG A 180 -10.66 4.11 -15.35
N GLN A 181 -10.23 2.85 -15.54
CA GLN A 181 -10.67 1.74 -14.71
C GLN A 181 -10.04 1.84 -13.32
N GLN A 182 -8.73 2.07 -13.27
CA GLN A 182 -7.99 2.22 -12.01
C GLN A 182 -8.53 3.39 -11.17
N LEU A 183 -8.92 4.51 -11.79
CA LEU A 183 -9.55 5.62 -11.07
C LEU A 183 -10.94 5.23 -10.53
N ALA A 184 -11.71 4.45 -11.28
CA ALA A 184 -13.02 3.96 -10.83
C ALA A 184 -12.87 3.03 -9.63
N ASP A 185 -11.92 2.09 -9.68
CA ASP A 185 -11.60 1.17 -8.58
C ASP A 185 -11.07 1.94 -7.36
N TYR A 186 -10.23 2.95 -7.58
CA TYR A 186 -9.70 3.81 -6.53
C TYR A 186 -10.82 4.55 -5.78
N LEU A 187 -11.75 5.13 -6.53
CA LEU A 187 -12.89 5.89 -6.00
C LEU A 187 -14.08 5.01 -5.58
N GLY A 188 -14.02 3.70 -5.79
CA GLY A 188 -15.07 2.75 -5.43
C GLY A 188 -16.39 3.00 -6.18
N VAL A 189 -16.31 3.27 -7.49
CA VAL A 189 -17.47 3.56 -8.35
C VAL A 189 -17.39 2.71 -9.63
N ASP A 190 -18.52 2.55 -10.31
CA ASP A 190 -18.53 1.91 -11.63
C ASP A 190 -17.80 2.76 -12.69
N ARG A 191 -17.05 2.10 -13.58
CA ARG A 191 -16.28 2.77 -14.65
C ARG A 191 -17.15 3.57 -15.61
N SER A 192 -18.30 3.05 -15.99
CA SER A 192 -19.21 3.71 -16.93
C SER A 192 -19.85 4.93 -16.27
N ALA A 193 -20.26 4.80 -15.00
CA ALA A 193 -20.82 5.89 -14.21
C ALA A 193 -19.80 7.02 -13.96
N LEU A 194 -18.55 6.67 -13.63
CA LEU A 194 -17.44 7.62 -13.53
C LEU A 194 -17.22 8.39 -14.85
N SER A 195 -17.24 7.67 -15.97
CA SER A 195 -17.03 8.28 -17.29
C SER A 195 -18.16 9.21 -17.68
N ALA A 196 -19.42 8.83 -17.40
CA ALA A 196 -20.58 9.68 -17.62
C ALA A 196 -20.52 10.97 -16.78
N GLU A 197 -20.11 10.87 -15.52
CA GLU A 197 -19.99 12.03 -14.63
C GLU A 197 -18.87 12.98 -15.06
N LEU A 198 -17.70 12.47 -15.44
CA LEU A 198 -16.63 13.30 -16.01
C LEU A 198 -17.07 14.02 -17.29
N GLY A 199 -17.85 13.35 -18.15
CA GLY A 199 -18.44 13.97 -19.33
C GLY A 199 -19.46 15.07 -19.00
N ARG A 200 -20.19 14.96 -17.89
CA ARG A 200 -21.05 16.06 -17.39
C ARG A 200 -20.21 17.23 -16.87
N MET A 201 -19.25 16.97 -16.00
CA MET A 201 -18.36 18.00 -15.44
C MET A 201 -17.60 18.77 -16.54
N GLN A 202 -17.22 18.10 -17.63
CA GLN A 202 -16.59 18.75 -18.78
C GLN A 202 -17.57 19.62 -19.58
N ARG A 203 -18.82 19.17 -19.78
CA ARG A 203 -19.87 19.99 -20.42
C ARG A 203 -20.25 21.21 -19.58
N GLU A 204 -20.17 21.10 -18.27
CA GLU A 204 -20.38 22.20 -17.31
C GLU A 204 -19.17 23.16 -17.23
N GLY A 205 -18.05 22.84 -17.89
CA GLY A 205 -16.86 23.68 -17.90
C GLY A 205 -16.03 23.65 -16.61
N LEU A 206 -16.28 22.68 -15.72
CA LEU A 206 -15.57 22.54 -14.44
C LEU A 206 -14.15 21.99 -14.61
N LEU A 207 -13.94 21.17 -15.63
CA LEU A 207 -12.65 20.55 -15.93
C LEU A 207 -12.53 20.22 -17.41
N ARG A 208 -11.30 19.93 -17.85
CA ARG A 208 -10.98 19.22 -19.09
C ARG A 208 -10.23 17.95 -18.75
N VAL A 209 -10.60 16.84 -19.40
CA VAL A 209 -9.95 15.55 -19.19
C VAL A 209 -9.56 14.89 -20.51
N ARG A 210 -8.31 14.46 -20.60
CA ARG A 210 -7.79 13.66 -21.72
C ARG A 210 -6.99 12.48 -21.17
N LYS A 211 -7.54 11.27 -21.28
CA LYS A 211 -6.97 10.06 -20.65
C LYS A 211 -6.76 10.28 -19.14
N ASN A 212 -5.52 10.32 -18.69
CA ASN A 212 -5.09 10.54 -17.31
C ASN A 212 -4.65 11.99 -17.03
N HIS A 213 -4.78 12.88 -17.99
CA HIS A 213 -4.45 14.30 -17.87
C HIS A 213 -5.70 15.12 -17.54
N PHE A 214 -5.60 15.96 -16.52
CA PHE A 214 -6.68 16.80 -16.00
C PHE A 214 -6.25 18.27 -15.95
N VAL A 215 -7.17 19.15 -16.36
CA VAL A 215 -7.09 20.60 -16.15
C VAL A 215 -8.34 21.02 -15.42
N LEU A 216 -8.21 21.52 -14.19
CA LEU A 216 -9.32 22.07 -13.43
C LEU A 216 -9.51 23.54 -13.80
N SER A 217 -10.76 23.94 -14.02
CA SER A 217 -11.08 25.36 -14.19
C SER A 217 -10.96 26.02 -12.82
N ALA A 218 -10.22 27.12 -12.71
CA ALA A 218 -10.28 27.97 -11.52
C ALA A 218 -11.73 28.40 -11.31
N GLU A 219 -12.21 28.38 -10.05
CA GLU A 219 -13.52 28.93 -9.73
C GLU A 219 -13.61 30.33 -10.32
N LYS A 220 -14.68 30.60 -11.06
CA LYS A 220 -15.09 31.99 -11.25
C LYS A 220 -15.60 32.41 -9.88
N ASP A 221 -14.78 33.12 -9.12
CA ASP A 221 -15.24 33.88 -7.96
C ASP A 221 -16.47 34.67 -8.42
N GLY A 222 -17.63 34.32 -7.86
CA GLY A 222 -18.88 35.06 -7.99
C GLY A 222 -19.02 36.01 -6.83
#